data_AF-A0A3N5M396-F1
#
_entry.id   AF-A0A3N5M396-F1
#
_cell.length_a   1.000
_cell.length_b   1.000
_cell.length_c   1.000
_cell.angle_alpha   90.00
_cell.angle_beta   90.00
_cell.angle_gamma   90.00
#
_symmetry.space_group_name_H-M   'P 1'
#
loop_
_entity.id
_entity.type
_entity.pdbx_description
1 polymer ?
#
loop_
_entity_poly.entity_id
_entity_poly.type
_entity_poly.pdbx_seq_one_letter_code
_entity_poly.pdbx_strand_id
1 'polypeptide(L)' 'PGFALGVQWHAEHNAQGNSVNRALFQAFGRALAARQRTV' A
#
# COMPACT_ATOMS: atom_id res chain seq x y z
N PRO A 1 7.54 -3.00 -13.46
CA PRO A 1 6.83 -1.84 -12.87
C PRO A 1 7.27 -1.58 -11.42
N GLY A 2 7.53 -0.32 -11.06
CA GLY A 2 7.79 0.12 -9.68
C GLY A 2 6.53 0.69 -9.03
N PHE A 3 6.51 0.73 -7.70
CA PHE A 3 5.43 1.35 -6.91
C PHE A 3 6.04 2.39 -5.97
N ALA A 4 5.57 3.64 -6.07
CA ALA A 4 5.96 4.74 -5.20
C ALA A 4 4.75 5.64 -4.99
N LEU A 5 4.40 5.89 -3.72
CA LEU A 5 3.30 6.78 -3.33
C LEU A 5 3.64 7.40 -1.97
N GLY A 6 3.61 8.73 -1.90
CA GLY A 6 3.67 9.48 -0.65
C GLY A 6 2.28 10.02 -0.30
N VAL A 7 1.97 10.08 0.99
CA VAL A 7 0.73 10.65 1.51
C VAL A 7 1.04 11.68 2.58
N GLN A 8 0.22 12.72 2.68
CA GLN A 8 0.44 13.80 3.64
C GLN A 8 -0.17 13.51 5.01
N TRP A 9 -1.05 12.50 5.12
CA TRP A 9 -1.73 12.10 6.34
C TRP A 9 -1.12 10.83 6.96
N HIS A 10 -1.51 10.54 8.19
CA HIS A 10 -1.17 9.30 8.90
C HIS A 10 -2.02 8.13 8.39
N ALA A 11 -1.57 7.46 7.32
CA ALA A 11 -2.29 6.33 6.73
C ALA A 11 -2.39 5.11 7.65
N GLU A 12 -1.49 4.99 8.62
CA GLU A 12 -1.51 3.96 9.66
C GLU A 12 -2.68 4.12 10.65
N HIS A 13 -3.19 5.35 10.83
CA HIS A 13 -4.28 5.60 11.77
C HIS A 13 -5.58 4.95 11.29
N ASN A 14 -6.11 4.02 12.10
CA ASN A 14 -7.29 3.21 11.78
C ASN A 14 -7.23 2.58 10.38
N ALA A 15 -6.07 2.03 9.99
CA ALA A 15 -5.88 1.46 8.65
C ALA A 15 -6.88 0.35 8.29
N GLN A 16 -7.44 -0.35 9.28
CA GLN A 16 -8.46 -1.38 9.07
C GLN A 16 -9.86 -0.81 8.84
N GLY A 17 -10.25 0.24 9.57
CA GLY A 17 -11.58 0.87 9.48
C GLY A 17 -11.70 1.93 8.40
N ASN A 18 -10.59 2.60 8.04
CA ASN A 18 -10.56 3.56 6.94
C ASN A 18 -10.33 2.82 5.62
N SER A 19 -11.33 2.86 4.73
CA SER A 19 -11.30 2.17 3.44
C SER A 19 -10.16 2.64 2.52
N VAL A 20 -9.80 3.92 2.55
CA VAL A 20 -8.70 4.50 1.76
C VAL A 20 -7.36 3.97 2.26
N ASN A 21 -7.13 4.01 3.57
CA ASN A 21 -5.89 3.51 4.16
C ASN A 21 -5.73 2.01 3.92
N ARG A 22 -6.81 1.24 4.10
CA ARG A 22 -6.82 -0.20 3.81
C ARG A 22 -6.44 -0.48 2.35
N ALA A 23 -7.05 0.26 1.41
CA ALA A 23 -6.78 0.10 -0.01
C ALA A 23 -5.32 0.45 -0.37
N LEU A 24 -4.76 1.50 0.25
CA LEU A 24 -3.37 1.89 0.08
C LEU A 24 -2.42 0.75 0.47
N PHE A 25 -2.58 0.19 1.68
CA PHE A 25 -1.72 -0.90 2.14
C PHE A 25 -1.89 -2.18 1.32
N GLN A 26 -3.12 -2.49 0.89
CA GLN A 26 -3.35 -3.63 -0.01
C GLN A 26 -2.67 -3.45 -1.37
N ALA A 27 -2.68 -2.23 -1.93
CA ALA A 27 -2.01 -1.93 -3.18
C ALA A 27 -0.48 -2.05 -3.05
N PHE A 28 0.08 -1.52 -1.96
CA PHE A 28 1.51 -1.66 -1.66
C PHE A 28 1.92 -3.14 -1.49
N GLY A 29 1.14 -3.93 -0.74
CA GLY A 29 1.39 -5.37 -0.58
C GLY A 29 1.36 -6.14 -1.92
N ARG A 30 0.40 -5.82 -2.80
CA ARG A 30 0.36 -6.40 -4.17
C ARG A 30 1.61 -6.05 -4.98
N ALA A 31 2.10 -4.81 -4.86
CA ALA A 31 3.31 -4.38 -5.56
C ALA A 31 4.56 -5.14 -5.06
N LEU A 32 4.69 -5.35 -3.75
CA LEU A 32 5.76 -6.15 -3.16
C LEU A 32 5.71 -7.60 -3.65
N ALA A 33 4.55 -8.24 -3.62
CA ALA A 33 4.38 -9.61 -4.09
C ALA A 33 4.69 -9.74 -5.59
N ALA A 34 4.27 -8.77 -6.40
CA ALA A 34 4.63 -8.74 -7.83
C ALA A 34 6.14 -8.58 -8.03
N ARG A 35 6.79 -7.71 -7.24
CA ARG A 35 8.24 -7.52 -7.30
C ARG A 35 8.98 -8.81 -6.95
N GLN A 36 8.64 -9.48 -5.84
CA GLN A 36 9.28 -10.72 -5.39
C GLN A 36 9.23 -11.84 -6.45
N ARG A 37 8.17 -11.92 -7.24
CA ARG A 37 8.04 -12.93 -8.32
C ARG A 37 8.88 -12.63 -9.57
N THR A 38 9.39 -11.40 -9.71
CA THR A 38 10.11 -10.96 -10.90
C THR A 38 11.63 -10.88 -10.66
N VAL A 39 12.09 -11.14 -9.42
CA VAL A 39 13.52 -11.18 -9.06
C VAL A 39 14.00 -12.63 -8.98
#